data_AF-A0A945B5V7-F1
#
_entry.id   AF-A0A945B5V7-F1
#
_cell.length_a   1.000
_cell.length_b   1.000
_cell.length_c   1.000
_cell.angle_alpha   90.00
_cell.angle_beta   90.00
_cell.angle_gamma   90.00
#
_symmetry.space_group_name_H-M   'P 1'
#
loop_
_entity.id
_entity.type
_entity.pdbx_description
1 polymer ?
#
loop_
_entity_poly.entity_id
_entity_poly.type
_entity_poly.pdbx_seq_one_letter_code
_entity_poly.pdbx_strand_id
1 'polypeptide(L)'
;MNQLLCSILLFLSSTACLAYESLEIDLDSGITMNVTEFQGEGKTLLLWLPSERGFGQGYISVALNLAALDYDLWAVQLHDSYVIPTSRNSLNEVELEDLVELIDKAKQQGFEEIFVISSSRGVLLSLKTTYLYQKLNKESDILKGLLIFSPYLIKGRTEMGQDAEYEEIASFSNLPVYMLQPQYGTKFARSVEISNQLQNGGSPVYMHVLRETQAGFYMRPDEDLTERDIASREQLPQILDEAVNLLRFSDAAKLNTHFAADDANSDVKSRSSRMPRLHPFKGDKTAPSLALNNLQNQMSTLKDLEGSVVLVNFWATWCGPCVEEIPSLSRLVEHMEGKPFKVVAVNIGESAEDISEFLKSIPVNFDIYLDSDGVAVRDWKVYAYPSNFLLDKNGQIQYAYRGALKWDAPSIIDTIDSLLE
;
A
#
# COMPACT_ATOMS: atom_id res chain seq x y z
N MET A 1 -44.09 11.37 -62.65
CA MET A 1 -43.02 12.37 -62.44
C MET A 1 -43.35 13.12 -61.16
N ASN A 2 -42.84 12.64 -60.02
CA ASN A 2 -42.35 13.45 -58.90
C ASN A 2 -41.89 12.51 -57.79
N GLN A 3 -40.62 12.69 -57.44
CA GLN A 3 -39.83 11.88 -56.53
C GLN A 3 -40.11 12.22 -55.07
N LEU A 4 -39.75 11.24 -54.24
CA LEU A 4 -39.65 11.22 -52.78
C LEU A 4 -39.11 12.50 -52.14
N LEU A 5 -39.65 12.82 -50.96
CA LEU A 5 -38.83 13.22 -49.81
C LEU A 5 -39.34 12.47 -48.57
N CYS A 6 -38.65 11.40 -48.20
CA CYS A 6 -38.74 10.77 -46.89
C CYS A 6 -37.77 11.52 -45.96
N SER A 7 -38.29 12.34 -45.06
CA SER A 7 -37.49 12.92 -43.97
C SER A 7 -37.22 11.84 -42.93
N ILE A 8 -36.03 11.23 -43.01
CA ILE A 8 -35.50 10.38 -41.94
C ILE A 8 -35.08 11.31 -40.80
N LEU A 9 -35.90 11.38 -39.74
CA LEU A 9 -35.48 11.90 -38.45
C LEU A 9 -34.48 10.89 -37.86
N LEU A 10 -33.18 11.20 -37.98
CA LEU A 10 -32.13 10.60 -37.17
C LEU A 10 -32.31 11.10 -35.74
N PHE A 11 -32.93 10.29 -34.89
CA PHE A 11 -32.72 10.38 -33.45
C PHE A 11 -31.26 9.99 -33.19
N LEU A 12 -30.38 10.99 -33.09
CA LEU A 12 -29.12 10.83 -32.39
C LEU A 12 -29.47 10.66 -30.92
N SER A 13 -29.61 9.42 -30.48
CA SER A 13 -29.48 9.10 -29.07
C SER A 13 -28.07 9.51 -28.66
N SER A 14 -27.95 10.62 -27.95
CA SER A 14 -26.74 10.96 -27.22
C SER A 14 -26.57 9.93 -26.11
N THR A 15 -25.99 8.78 -26.43
CA THR A 15 -25.15 8.11 -25.45
C THR A 15 -24.07 9.12 -25.13
N ALA A 16 -24.20 9.81 -23.99
CA ALA A 16 -23.07 10.45 -23.34
C ALA A 16 -22.07 9.32 -23.11
N CYS A 17 -21.15 9.16 -24.05
CA CYS A 17 -19.98 8.35 -23.82
C CYS A 17 -19.26 9.10 -22.70
N LEU A 18 -19.22 8.53 -21.50
CA LEU A 18 -18.38 9.04 -20.42
C LEU A 18 -16.95 9.00 -20.97
N ALA A 19 -16.51 10.14 -21.50
CA ALA A 19 -15.21 10.36 -22.07
C ALA A 19 -14.40 11.09 -21.02
N TYR A 20 -13.15 10.68 -20.86
CA TYR A 20 -12.16 11.45 -20.12
C TYR A 20 -11.33 12.24 -21.11
N GLU A 21 -10.86 13.40 -20.68
CA GLU A 21 -10.04 14.28 -21.50
C GLU A 21 -8.69 14.53 -20.82
N SER A 22 -7.69 14.87 -21.63
CA SER A 22 -6.41 15.35 -21.10
C SER A 22 -6.50 16.87 -20.94
N LEU A 23 -6.25 17.34 -19.72
CA LEU A 23 -6.18 18.75 -19.37
C LEU A 23 -4.74 19.12 -19.04
N GLU A 24 -4.24 20.18 -19.67
CA GLU A 24 -2.94 20.78 -19.39
C GLU A 24 -3.16 22.06 -18.58
N ILE A 25 -2.56 22.12 -17.39
CA ILE A 25 -2.70 23.25 -16.47
C ILE A 25 -1.33 23.88 -16.24
N ASP A 26 -1.09 25.05 -16.82
CA ASP A 26 0.15 25.80 -16.62
C ASP A 26 0.21 26.39 -15.20
N LEU A 27 1.32 26.15 -14.52
CA LEU A 27 1.63 26.63 -13.16
C LEU A 27 2.65 27.78 -13.20
N ASP A 28 2.66 28.59 -12.16
CA ASP A 28 3.55 29.75 -12.03
C ASP A 28 5.04 29.36 -11.93
N SER A 29 5.33 28.13 -11.51
CA SER A 29 6.68 27.55 -11.53
C SER A 29 7.23 27.31 -12.94
N GLY A 30 6.38 27.35 -13.97
CA GLY A 30 6.70 27.01 -15.35
C GLY A 30 6.50 25.53 -15.69
N ILE A 31 5.97 24.72 -14.76
CA ILE A 31 5.53 23.35 -15.02
C ILE A 31 4.12 23.38 -15.62
N THR A 32 3.89 22.54 -16.64
CA THR A 32 2.54 22.24 -17.13
C THR A 32 2.08 20.94 -16.47
N MET A 33 1.08 21.03 -15.59
CA MET A 33 0.51 19.89 -14.91
C MET A 33 -0.45 19.15 -15.84
N ASN A 34 -0.12 17.89 -16.15
CA ASN A 34 -0.96 17.01 -16.95
C ASN A 34 -2.00 16.33 -16.04
N VAL A 35 -3.27 16.47 -16.38
CA VAL A 35 -4.40 15.89 -15.65
C VAL A 35 -5.25 15.08 -16.61
N THR A 36 -5.63 13.86 -16.21
CA THR A 36 -6.72 13.15 -16.87
C THR A 36 -8.01 13.51 -16.14
N GLU A 37 -8.89 14.25 -16.82
CA GLU A 37 -10.16 14.73 -16.28
C GLU A 37 -11.28 13.77 -16.64
N PHE A 38 -12.09 13.43 -15.65
CA PHE A 38 -13.36 12.72 -15.80
C PHE A 38 -14.46 13.66 -15.30
N GLN A 39 -15.32 14.10 -16.22
CA GLN A 39 -16.30 15.15 -15.95
C GLN A 39 -17.57 14.59 -15.32
N GLY A 40 -17.96 15.16 -14.18
CA GLY A 40 -19.26 14.97 -13.55
C GLY A 40 -20.18 16.17 -13.78
N GLU A 41 -21.37 16.17 -13.17
CA GLU A 41 -22.29 17.33 -13.20
C GLU A 41 -22.29 18.15 -11.91
N GLY A 42 -21.50 17.75 -10.90
CA GLY A 42 -21.47 18.37 -9.58
C GLY A 42 -20.49 19.55 -9.44
N LYS A 43 -20.20 19.90 -8.19
CA LYS A 43 -19.16 20.89 -7.81
C LYS A 43 -18.15 20.34 -6.82
N THR A 44 -18.13 19.02 -6.68
CA THR A 44 -17.21 18.29 -5.81
C THR A 44 -16.13 17.67 -6.68
N LEU A 45 -14.88 18.08 -6.45
CA LEU A 45 -13.72 17.53 -7.13
C LEU A 45 -13.05 16.44 -6.28
N LEU A 46 -12.82 15.30 -6.91
CA LEU A 46 -11.95 14.24 -6.44
C LEU A 46 -10.56 14.44 -7.05
N LEU A 47 -9.66 15.07 -6.31
CA LEU A 47 -8.28 15.30 -6.74
C LEU A 47 -7.45 14.05 -6.44
N TRP A 48 -7.19 13.22 -7.45
CA TRP A 48 -6.46 11.98 -7.30
C TRP A 48 -4.96 12.18 -7.55
N LEU A 49 -4.18 12.09 -6.47
CA LEU A 49 -2.72 12.09 -6.52
C LEU A 49 -2.18 10.65 -6.59
N PRO A 50 -1.28 10.35 -7.54
CA PRO A 50 -0.84 8.99 -7.82
C PRO A 50 0.04 8.42 -6.70
N SER A 51 0.19 7.09 -6.72
CA SER A 51 1.25 6.42 -5.97
C SER A 51 2.62 6.65 -6.60
N GLU A 52 3.68 6.15 -5.96
CA GLU A 52 5.05 6.15 -6.51
C GLU A 52 5.21 5.38 -7.84
N ARG A 53 4.16 4.63 -8.24
CA ARG A 53 4.07 3.87 -9.48
C ARG A 53 3.20 4.54 -10.54
N GLY A 54 2.71 5.76 -10.31
CA GLY A 54 1.76 6.41 -11.21
C GLY A 54 0.37 5.78 -11.18
N PHE A 55 -0.36 5.96 -12.28
CA PHE A 55 -1.65 5.33 -12.53
C PHE A 55 -1.50 4.01 -13.31
N GLY A 56 -2.23 2.98 -12.89
CA GLY A 56 -2.39 1.76 -13.68
C GLY A 56 -3.53 1.89 -14.69
N GLN A 57 -4.03 0.81 -15.30
CA GLN A 57 -5.22 0.88 -16.17
C GLN A 57 -6.53 0.70 -15.37
N GLY A 58 -6.47 0.02 -14.23
CA GLY A 58 -7.65 -0.32 -13.44
C GLY A 58 -8.39 0.89 -12.84
N TYR A 59 -7.75 2.05 -12.72
CA TYR A 59 -8.38 3.24 -12.11
C TYR A 59 -9.41 3.89 -13.04
N ILE A 60 -9.29 3.71 -14.36
CA ILE A 60 -10.15 4.37 -15.35
C ILE A 60 -11.61 3.97 -15.13
N SER A 61 -11.87 2.68 -14.89
CA SER A 61 -13.23 2.21 -14.62
C SER A 61 -13.77 2.80 -13.33
N VAL A 62 -12.96 2.89 -12.28
CA VAL A 62 -13.35 3.52 -11.01
C VAL A 62 -13.68 4.99 -11.23
N ALA A 63 -12.83 5.72 -11.95
CA ALA A 63 -13.01 7.14 -12.23
C ALA A 63 -14.26 7.44 -13.07
N LEU A 64 -14.52 6.65 -14.12
CA LEU A 64 -15.75 6.79 -14.93
C LEU A 64 -17.02 6.55 -14.10
N ASN A 65 -17.00 5.59 -13.19
CA ASN A 65 -18.16 5.32 -12.33
C ASN A 65 -18.34 6.40 -11.25
N LEU A 66 -17.26 7.04 -10.77
CA LEU A 66 -17.37 8.21 -9.89
C LEU A 66 -17.91 9.42 -10.64
N ALA A 67 -17.50 9.64 -11.88
CA ALA A 67 -18.06 10.68 -12.75
C ALA A 67 -19.56 10.49 -13.00
N ALA A 68 -20.01 9.24 -13.15
CA ALA A 68 -21.42 8.89 -13.24
C ALA A 68 -22.23 9.13 -11.95
N LEU A 69 -21.55 9.41 -10.82
CA LEU A 69 -22.14 9.80 -9.54
C LEU A 69 -22.00 11.32 -9.29
N ASP A 70 -21.85 12.10 -10.36
CA ASP A 70 -21.75 13.57 -10.37
C ASP A 70 -20.49 14.14 -9.69
N TYR A 71 -19.43 13.34 -9.56
CA TYR A 71 -18.13 13.82 -9.12
C TYR A 71 -17.23 14.18 -10.30
N ASP A 72 -16.65 15.37 -10.30
CA ASP A 72 -15.50 15.63 -11.15
C ASP A 72 -14.28 14.94 -10.56
N LEU A 73 -13.44 14.35 -11.41
CA LEU A 73 -12.23 13.69 -10.97
C LEU A 73 -11.03 14.13 -11.80
N TRP A 74 -9.99 14.59 -11.11
CA TRP A 74 -8.71 14.95 -11.70
C TRP A 74 -7.65 13.94 -11.30
N ALA A 75 -7.26 13.06 -12.23
CA ALA A 75 -6.13 12.15 -12.04
C ALA A 75 -4.83 12.84 -12.48
N VAL A 76 -4.02 13.25 -11.50
CA VAL A 76 -2.84 14.10 -11.73
C VAL A 76 -1.63 13.27 -12.16
N GLN A 77 -1.18 13.42 -13.41
CA GLN A 77 -0.10 12.64 -14.00
C GLN A 77 1.28 13.18 -13.58
N LEU A 78 1.64 13.06 -12.29
CA LEU A 78 2.86 13.65 -11.73
C LEU A 78 4.16 13.16 -12.39
N HIS A 79 4.22 11.87 -12.76
CA HIS A 79 5.40 11.31 -13.43
C HIS A 79 5.64 11.95 -14.79
N ASP A 80 4.57 12.22 -15.55
CA ASP A 80 4.66 12.84 -16.86
C ASP A 80 4.91 14.35 -16.74
N SER A 81 4.22 15.01 -15.80
CA SER A 81 4.32 16.46 -15.57
C SER A 81 5.73 16.90 -15.12
N TYR A 82 6.35 16.13 -14.22
CA TYR A 82 7.72 16.41 -13.73
C TYR A 82 8.81 15.67 -14.53
N VAL A 83 8.42 14.81 -15.48
CA VAL A 83 9.35 13.96 -16.26
C VAL A 83 10.24 13.11 -15.35
N ILE A 84 9.63 12.51 -14.32
CA ILE A 84 10.31 11.68 -13.31
C ILE A 84 9.92 10.20 -13.47
N PRO A 85 10.89 9.26 -13.34
CA PRO A 85 10.60 7.84 -13.50
C PRO A 85 9.67 7.33 -12.40
N THR A 86 9.05 6.16 -12.59
CA THR A 86 8.33 5.47 -11.50
C THR A 86 9.33 4.79 -10.57
N SER A 87 9.44 5.29 -9.34
CA SER A 87 10.34 4.76 -8.32
C SER A 87 9.89 5.14 -6.92
N ARG A 88 10.38 4.43 -5.91
CA ARG A 88 9.97 4.62 -4.49
C ARG A 88 10.13 6.04 -3.97
N ASN A 89 11.04 6.83 -4.56
CA ASN A 89 11.38 8.16 -4.07
C ASN A 89 11.03 9.26 -5.08
N SER A 90 10.49 8.93 -6.25
CA SER A 90 10.29 9.91 -7.32
C SER A 90 9.39 11.06 -6.90
N LEU A 91 8.33 10.77 -6.13
CA LEU A 91 7.39 11.79 -5.65
C LEU A 91 8.03 12.81 -4.68
N ASN A 92 9.27 12.60 -4.22
CA ASN A 92 10.00 13.60 -3.43
C ASN A 92 10.51 14.77 -4.29
N GLU A 93 10.51 14.63 -5.62
CA GLU A 93 10.90 15.68 -6.57
C GLU A 93 9.73 16.61 -6.93
N VAL A 94 8.52 16.31 -6.46
CA VAL A 94 7.32 17.11 -6.70
C VAL A 94 7.27 18.25 -5.67
N GLU A 95 7.26 19.48 -6.16
CA GLU A 95 7.17 20.68 -5.32
C GLU A 95 5.74 20.81 -4.75
N LEU A 96 5.64 21.15 -3.46
CA LEU A 96 4.33 21.19 -2.79
C LEU A 96 3.52 22.41 -3.24
N GLU A 97 4.19 23.52 -3.52
CA GLU A 97 3.63 24.78 -3.98
C GLU A 97 2.86 24.61 -5.30
N ASP A 98 3.36 23.79 -6.21
CA ASP A 98 2.69 23.46 -7.48
C ASP A 98 1.35 22.77 -7.25
N LEU A 99 1.29 21.85 -6.28
CA LEU A 99 0.06 21.15 -5.93
C LEU A 99 -0.91 22.05 -5.15
N VAL A 100 -0.40 22.99 -4.37
CA VAL A 100 -1.22 24.04 -3.73
C VAL A 100 -1.84 24.95 -4.80
N GLU A 101 -1.05 25.38 -5.78
CA GLU A 101 -1.52 26.19 -6.90
C GLU A 101 -2.57 25.43 -7.73
N LEU A 102 -2.39 24.13 -7.95
CA LEU A 102 -3.38 23.27 -8.60
C LEU A 102 -4.74 23.27 -7.88
N ILE A 103 -4.74 23.21 -6.54
CA ILE A 103 -5.97 23.30 -5.74
C ILE A 103 -6.60 24.70 -5.88
N ASP A 104 -5.80 25.76 -5.91
CA ASP A 104 -6.32 27.11 -6.13
C ASP A 104 -6.90 27.31 -7.54
N LYS A 105 -6.31 26.69 -8.57
CA LYS A 105 -6.88 26.69 -9.93
C LYS A 105 -8.18 25.89 -9.99
N ALA A 106 -8.27 24.74 -9.33
CA ALA A 106 -9.51 23.99 -9.19
C ALA A 106 -10.62 24.88 -8.57
N LYS A 107 -10.30 25.58 -7.47
CA LYS A 107 -11.24 26.53 -6.85
C LYS A 107 -11.68 27.64 -7.82
N GLN A 108 -10.76 28.18 -8.61
CA GLN A 108 -11.07 29.21 -9.62
C GLN A 108 -11.98 28.70 -10.75
N GLN A 109 -11.92 27.41 -11.06
CA GLN A 109 -12.84 26.76 -12.01
C GLN A 109 -14.25 26.53 -11.45
N GLY A 110 -14.49 26.80 -10.16
CA GLY A 110 -15.81 26.81 -9.55
C GLY A 110 -16.13 25.59 -8.68
N PHE A 111 -15.15 24.72 -8.41
CA PHE A 111 -15.31 23.66 -7.41
C PHE A 111 -15.50 24.25 -6.01
N GLU A 112 -16.49 23.72 -5.28
CA GLU A 112 -16.86 24.16 -3.93
C GLU A 112 -16.31 23.22 -2.85
N GLU A 113 -16.05 21.97 -3.22
CA GLU A 113 -15.53 20.93 -2.32
C GLU A 113 -14.43 20.13 -3.03
N ILE A 114 -13.34 19.84 -2.32
CA ILE A 114 -12.23 19.01 -2.82
C ILE A 114 -11.95 17.91 -1.81
N PHE A 115 -11.95 16.67 -2.30
CA PHE A 115 -11.45 15.50 -1.58
C PHE A 115 -10.20 14.98 -2.28
N VAL A 116 -9.16 14.69 -1.50
CA VAL A 116 -7.91 14.17 -2.06
C VAL A 116 -7.92 12.65 -2.01
N ILE A 117 -7.79 12.01 -3.18
CA ILE A 117 -7.62 10.56 -3.29
C ILE A 117 -6.14 10.25 -3.44
N SER A 118 -5.61 9.30 -2.66
CA SER A 118 -4.24 8.84 -2.90
C SER A 118 -3.97 7.46 -2.31
N SER A 119 -2.79 6.91 -2.60
CA SER A 119 -2.43 5.58 -2.16
C SER A 119 -0.94 5.37 -1.95
N SER A 120 -0.59 4.34 -1.18
CA SER A 120 0.81 3.98 -0.90
C SER A 120 1.62 5.21 -0.45
N ARG A 121 2.73 5.54 -1.13
CA ARG A 121 3.59 6.69 -0.80
C ARG A 121 3.02 8.03 -1.27
N GLY A 122 2.06 8.04 -2.19
CA GLY A 122 1.35 9.25 -2.60
C GLY A 122 0.57 9.90 -1.46
N VAL A 123 0.19 9.11 -0.44
CA VAL A 123 -0.48 9.63 0.77
C VAL A 123 0.44 10.60 1.53
N LEU A 124 1.74 10.34 1.57
CA LEU A 124 2.69 11.26 2.21
C LEU A 124 2.68 12.64 1.53
N LEU A 125 2.72 12.65 0.19
CA LEU A 125 2.62 13.87 -0.61
C LEU A 125 1.29 14.57 -0.35
N SER A 126 0.18 13.83 -0.38
CA SER A 126 -1.17 14.35 -0.15
C SER A 126 -1.33 15.02 1.22
N LEU A 127 -0.80 14.41 2.29
CA LEU A 127 -0.83 14.99 3.64
C LEU A 127 0.00 16.28 3.71
N LYS A 128 1.18 16.31 3.07
CA LYS A 128 2.02 17.52 3.01
C LYS A 128 1.34 18.65 2.24
N THR A 129 0.81 18.36 1.06
CA THR A 129 0.12 19.32 0.19
C THR A 129 -1.10 19.92 0.89
N THR A 130 -1.97 19.07 1.45
CA THR A 130 -3.19 19.55 2.12
C THR A 130 -2.88 20.37 3.37
N TYR A 131 -1.88 19.96 4.16
CA TYR A 131 -1.39 20.73 5.29
C TYR A 131 -0.87 22.11 4.86
N LEU A 132 -0.03 22.17 3.83
CA LEU A 132 0.52 23.42 3.32
C LEU A 132 -0.59 24.32 2.79
N TYR A 133 -1.55 23.76 2.05
CA TYR A 133 -2.71 24.50 1.57
C TYR A 133 -3.49 25.15 2.72
N GLN A 134 -3.84 24.40 3.76
CA GLN A 134 -4.58 24.94 4.92
C GLN A 134 -3.77 25.99 5.68
N LYS A 135 -2.44 25.85 5.75
CA LYS A 135 -1.55 26.82 6.40
C LYS A 135 -1.52 28.16 5.65
N LEU A 136 -1.51 28.12 4.32
CA LEU A 136 -1.50 29.30 3.44
C LEU A 136 -2.88 29.93 3.29
N ASN A 137 -3.94 29.11 3.28
CA ASN A 137 -5.32 29.49 3.01
C ASN A 137 -6.23 29.29 4.23
N LYS A 138 -5.93 29.95 5.35
CA LYS A 138 -6.59 29.74 6.66
C LYS A 138 -8.11 29.90 6.69
N GLU A 139 -8.64 30.74 5.81
CA GLU A 139 -10.09 31.01 5.70
C GLU A 139 -10.79 30.10 4.67
N SER A 140 -10.04 29.26 3.95
CA SER A 140 -10.58 28.36 2.94
C SER A 140 -11.08 27.08 3.60
N ASP A 141 -12.32 26.70 3.29
CA ASP A 141 -12.94 25.45 3.75
C ASP A 141 -13.08 24.42 2.61
N ILE A 142 -12.46 24.66 1.45
CA ILE A 142 -12.64 23.85 0.25
C ILE A 142 -12.17 22.40 0.40
N LEU A 143 -11.12 22.15 1.19
CA LEU A 143 -10.63 20.80 1.45
C LEU A 143 -11.52 20.11 2.48
N LYS A 144 -12.20 19.04 2.08
CA LYS A 144 -13.19 18.34 2.92
C LYS A 144 -12.69 17.02 3.50
N GLY A 145 -11.64 16.40 2.94
CA GLY A 145 -11.06 15.19 3.52
C GLY A 145 -10.13 14.42 2.59
N LEU A 146 -9.58 13.32 3.09
CA LEU A 146 -8.72 12.41 2.32
C LEU A 146 -9.33 11.01 2.22
N LEU A 147 -9.33 10.45 1.01
CA LEU A 147 -9.70 9.08 0.70
C LEU A 147 -8.40 8.32 0.37
N ILE A 148 -7.88 7.55 1.33
CA ILE A 148 -6.54 6.96 1.23
C ILE A 148 -6.57 5.44 1.14
N PHE A 149 -5.77 4.88 0.23
CA PHE A 149 -5.68 3.43 0.00
C PHE A 149 -4.34 2.89 0.44
N SER A 150 -4.31 1.97 1.40
CA SER A 150 -3.08 1.31 1.86
C SER A 150 -1.90 2.28 2.10
N PRO A 151 -2.05 3.30 2.96
CA PRO A 151 -1.03 4.33 3.14
C PRO A 151 0.34 3.77 3.54
N TYR A 152 1.40 4.35 2.97
CA TYR A 152 2.78 4.12 3.42
C TYR A 152 3.31 5.39 4.10
N LEU A 153 3.33 5.38 5.44
CA LEU A 153 3.78 6.51 6.26
C LEU A 153 4.96 6.16 7.19
N ILE A 154 5.62 5.03 6.96
CA ILE A 154 6.82 4.64 7.71
C ILE A 154 8.00 5.49 7.21
N LYS A 155 8.73 6.11 8.13
CA LYS A 155 9.91 6.92 7.82
C LYS A 155 11.08 6.01 7.42
N GLY A 156 11.64 6.25 6.24
CA GLY A 156 12.82 5.55 5.75
C GLY A 156 12.68 4.02 5.72
N ARG A 157 13.68 3.30 6.25
CA ARG A 157 13.69 1.83 6.34
C ARG A 157 13.85 1.42 7.79
N THR A 158 12.81 0.80 8.36
CA THR A 158 12.89 0.16 9.68
C THR A 158 13.88 -1.00 9.66
N GLU A 159 14.82 -1.04 10.60
CA GLU A 159 15.66 -2.21 10.82
C GLU A 159 14.82 -3.39 11.33
N MET A 160 15.28 -4.62 11.08
CA MET A 160 14.52 -5.82 11.50
C MET A 160 14.48 -5.91 13.03
N GLY A 161 13.29 -6.16 13.60
CA GLY A 161 13.08 -6.27 15.06
C GLY A 161 13.01 -4.93 15.81
N GLN A 162 13.00 -3.80 15.11
CA GLN A 162 12.78 -2.47 15.69
C GLN A 162 11.38 -1.96 15.37
N ASP A 163 10.87 -1.06 16.21
CA ASP A 163 9.60 -0.38 15.92
C ASP A 163 9.78 0.59 14.75
N ALA A 164 8.75 0.72 13.93
CA ALA A 164 8.75 1.69 12.85
C ALA A 164 8.57 3.11 13.39
N GLU A 165 9.41 4.02 12.90
CA GLU A 165 9.16 5.45 12.98
C GLU A 165 8.21 5.85 11.85
N TYR A 166 7.37 6.84 12.10
CA TYR A 166 6.40 7.35 11.14
C TYR A 166 6.74 8.77 10.71
N GLU A 167 6.34 9.11 9.49
CA GLU A 167 6.51 10.45 8.95
C GLU A 167 5.75 11.45 9.81
N GLU A 168 6.43 12.51 10.24
CA GLU A 168 5.90 13.46 11.22
C GLU A 168 4.57 14.07 10.76
N ILE A 169 4.45 14.41 9.48
CA ILE A 169 3.23 14.97 8.87
C ILE A 169 1.97 14.15 9.12
N ALA A 170 2.09 12.83 9.33
CA ALA A 170 0.96 11.98 9.71
C ALA A 170 0.29 12.45 11.01
N SER A 171 1.07 13.03 11.94
CA SER A 171 0.59 13.59 13.21
C SER A 171 0.28 15.10 13.15
N PHE A 172 0.13 15.69 11.95
CA PHE A 172 -0.21 17.11 11.77
C PHE A 172 -1.46 17.36 10.91
N SER A 173 -1.96 16.34 10.23
CA SER A 173 -3.23 16.42 9.51
C SER A 173 -4.41 16.51 10.49
N ASN A 174 -5.33 17.42 10.20
CA ASN A 174 -6.61 17.58 10.90
C ASN A 174 -7.83 17.27 10.04
N LEU A 175 -7.64 17.03 8.73
CA LEU A 175 -8.71 16.70 7.79
C LEU A 175 -9.25 15.30 8.09
N PRO A 176 -10.56 15.05 7.95
CA PRO A 176 -11.11 13.72 8.16
C PRO A 176 -10.59 12.77 7.07
N VAL A 177 -10.32 11.53 7.45
CA VAL A 177 -9.69 10.51 6.61
C VAL A 177 -10.57 9.28 6.53
N TYR A 178 -10.84 8.82 5.30
CA TYR A 178 -11.38 7.49 5.04
C TYR A 178 -10.27 6.60 4.49
N MET A 179 -9.88 5.58 5.25
CA MET A 179 -8.78 4.68 4.94
C MET A 179 -9.30 3.33 4.43
N LEU A 180 -9.08 3.06 3.16
CA LEU A 180 -9.38 1.80 2.49
C LEU A 180 -8.19 0.85 2.61
N GLN A 181 -8.44 -0.32 3.20
CA GLN A 181 -7.40 -1.27 3.53
C GLN A 181 -7.74 -2.70 3.05
N PRO A 182 -7.20 -3.10 1.88
CA PRO A 182 -7.17 -4.49 1.44
C PRO A 182 -6.48 -5.37 2.47
N GLN A 183 -7.11 -6.50 2.80
CA GLN A 183 -6.60 -7.49 3.74
C GLN A 183 -5.27 -8.09 3.28
N TYR A 184 -5.17 -8.43 2.00
CA TYR A 184 -4.00 -9.05 1.39
C TYR A 184 -3.02 -7.99 0.89
N GLY A 185 -2.39 -7.31 1.85
CA GLY A 185 -1.45 -6.24 1.57
C GLY A 185 -0.42 -6.02 2.68
N THR A 186 0.79 -5.63 2.29
CA THR A 186 1.90 -5.35 3.21
C THR A 186 1.66 -4.20 4.20
N LYS A 187 0.55 -3.46 4.07
CA LYS A 187 0.16 -2.36 4.96
C LYS A 187 -0.96 -2.72 5.92
N PHE A 188 -1.69 -3.81 5.68
CA PHE A 188 -2.86 -4.18 6.46
C PHE A 188 -2.54 -4.34 7.96
N ALA A 189 -1.47 -5.06 8.27
CA ALA A 189 -1.06 -5.31 9.65
C ALA A 189 -0.67 -4.02 10.42
N ARG A 190 -0.46 -2.88 9.75
CA ARG A 190 -0.06 -1.60 10.34
C ARG A 190 -1.20 -0.58 10.41
N SER A 191 -2.41 -0.96 10.00
CA SER A 191 -3.54 -0.03 9.87
C SER A 191 -3.87 0.66 11.18
N VAL A 192 -3.85 -0.06 12.31
CA VAL A 192 -4.11 0.53 13.64
C VAL A 192 -3.03 1.55 14.02
N GLU A 193 -1.75 1.23 13.79
CA GLU A 193 -0.65 2.15 14.07
C GLU A 193 -0.76 3.42 13.21
N ILE A 194 -1.06 3.27 11.93
CA ILE A 194 -1.25 4.40 11.00
C ILE A 194 -2.47 5.25 11.41
N SER A 195 -3.60 4.63 11.75
CA SER A 195 -4.78 5.34 12.26
C SER A 195 -4.45 6.15 13.51
N ASN A 196 -3.69 5.58 14.44
CA ASN A 196 -3.27 6.30 15.64
C ASN A 196 -2.39 7.52 15.31
N GLN A 197 -1.47 7.43 14.34
CA GLN A 197 -0.67 8.59 13.92
C GLN A 197 -1.57 9.72 13.40
N LEU A 198 -2.51 9.40 12.51
CA LEU A 198 -3.44 10.38 11.95
C LEU A 198 -4.37 10.98 13.02
N GLN A 199 -4.90 10.16 13.91
CA GLN A 199 -5.74 10.61 15.03
C GLN A 199 -4.98 11.52 15.99
N ASN A 200 -3.69 11.28 16.23
CA ASN A 200 -2.85 12.16 17.04
C ASN A 200 -2.70 13.56 16.40
N GLY A 201 -2.76 13.66 15.07
CA GLY A 201 -2.80 14.94 14.36
C GLY A 201 -4.12 15.68 14.44
N GLY A 202 -5.18 15.00 14.89
CA GLY A 202 -6.53 15.54 15.01
C GLY A 202 -7.47 15.10 13.89
N SER A 203 -7.03 14.28 12.94
CA SER A 203 -7.90 13.70 11.91
C SER A 203 -8.88 12.68 12.52
N PRO A 204 -10.20 12.82 12.34
CA PRO A 204 -11.11 11.68 12.42
C PRO A 204 -10.72 10.63 11.37
N VAL A 205 -10.55 9.37 11.78
CA VAL A 205 -10.14 8.28 10.88
C VAL A 205 -11.21 7.21 10.84
N TYR A 206 -11.76 6.96 9.65
CA TYR A 206 -12.69 5.88 9.36
C TYR A 206 -11.95 4.82 8.56
N MET A 207 -11.98 3.56 9.02
CA MET A 207 -11.26 2.47 8.35
C MET A 207 -12.25 1.50 7.71
N HIS A 208 -12.08 1.25 6.42
CA HIS A 208 -12.82 0.25 5.66
C HIS A 208 -11.88 -0.89 5.27
N VAL A 209 -12.14 -2.09 5.78
CA VAL A 209 -11.37 -3.29 5.44
C VAL A 209 -12.01 -4.00 4.26
N LEU A 210 -11.23 -4.15 3.18
CA LEU A 210 -11.63 -4.94 2.00
C LEU A 210 -11.13 -6.37 2.19
N ARG A 211 -12.05 -7.26 2.60
CA ARG A 211 -11.75 -8.66 2.92
C ARG A 211 -11.40 -9.45 1.66
N GLU A 212 -10.39 -10.30 1.81
CA GLU A 212 -9.88 -11.19 0.75
C GLU A 212 -9.42 -10.45 -0.52
N THR A 213 -9.23 -9.13 -0.42
CA THR A 213 -8.82 -8.26 -1.52
C THR A 213 -7.32 -8.01 -1.43
N GLN A 214 -6.64 -8.10 -2.57
CA GLN A 214 -5.23 -7.80 -2.71
C GLN A 214 -4.97 -6.30 -2.84
N ALA A 215 -3.85 -5.83 -2.29
CA ALA A 215 -3.42 -4.45 -2.44
C ALA A 215 -3.18 -4.08 -3.92
N GLY A 216 -3.61 -2.87 -4.31
CA GLY A 216 -3.45 -2.39 -5.68
C GLY A 216 -4.49 -2.91 -6.68
N PHE A 217 -5.53 -3.63 -6.23
CA PHE A 217 -6.63 -4.13 -7.07
C PHE A 217 -7.25 -3.05 -7.98
N TYR A 218 -7.36 -1.81 -7.52
CA TYR A 218 -7.90 -0.66 -8.26
C TYR A 218 -6.96 -0.10 -9.34
N MET A 219 -5.72 -0.57 -9.44
CA MET A 219 -4.74 -0.11 -10.45
C MET A 219 -4.38 -1.18 -11.47
N ARG A 220 -4.43 -2.45 -11.06
CA ARG A 220 -4.01 -3.58 -11.89
C ARG A 220 -5.00 -3.85 -13.04
N PRO A 221 -4.51 -4.41 -14.16
CA PRO A 221 -5.39 -4.92 -15.21
C PRO A 221 -6.20 -6.12 -14.71
N ASP A 222 -7.32 -6.40 -15.36
CA ASP A 222 -8.28 -7.44 -14.95
C ASP A 222 -7.68 -8.84 -14.94
N GLU A 223 -6.76 -9.13 -15.87
CA GLU A 223 -6.04 -10.40 -15.95
C GLU A 223 -5.17 -10.71 -14.72
N ASP A 224 -4.78 -9.70 -13.95
CA ASP A 224 -3.97 -9.83 -12.72
C ASP A 224 -4.83 -9.92 -11.45
N LEU A 225 -6.16 -9.91 -11.58
CA LEU A 225 -7.09 -9.85 -10.46
C LEU A 225 -7.77 -11.18 -10.18
N THR A 226 -7.97 -11.46 -8.90
CA THR A 226 -8.87 -12.53 -8.46
C THR A 226 -10.34 -12.11 -8.65
N GLU A 227 -11.28 -13.06 -8.61
CA GLU A 227 -12.72 -12.75 -8.62
C GLU A 227 -13.11 -11.79 -7.49
N ARG A 228 -12.49 -11.96 -6.31
CA ARG A 228 -12.70 -11.08 -5.16
C ARG A 228 -12.16 -9.67 -5.38
N ASP A 229 -11.01 -9.54 -6.03
CA ASP A 229 -10.44 -8.25 -6.41
C ASP A 229 -11.35 -7.50 -7.39
N ILE A 230 -11.90 -8.20 -8.39
CA ILE A 230 -12.86 -7.64 -9.36
C ILE A 230 -14.11 -7.16 -8.63
N ALA A 231 -14.74 -8.00 -7.81
CA ALA A 231 -15.93 -7.63 -7.05
C ALA A 231 -15.69 -6.42 -6.11
N SER A 232 -14.49 -6.35 -5.50
CA SER A 232 -14.11 -5.22 -4.64
C SER A 232 -13.93 -3.93 -5.44
N ARG A 233 -13.43 -4.01 -6.68
CA ARG A 233 -13.29 -2.86 -7.59
C ARG A 233 -14.63 -2.36 -8.11
N GLU A 234 -15.55 -3.26 -8.42
CA GLU A 234 -16.90 -2.91 -8.84
C GLU A 234 -17.69 -2.19 -7.74
N GLN A 235 -17.47 -2.55 -6.47
CA GLN A 235 -18.10 -1.90 -5.32
C GLN A 235 -17.44 -0.56 -4.95
N LEU A 236 -16.22 -0.32 -5.43
CA LEU A 236 -15.40 0.80 -4.98
C LEU A 236 -16.04 2.19 -5.22
N PRO A 237 -16.68 2.49 -6.37
CA PRO A 237 -17.33 3.79 -6.58
C PRO A 237 -18.39 4.10 -5.51
N GLN A 238 -19.23 3.11 -5.16
CA GLN A 238 -20.26 3.27 -4.13
C GLN A 238 -19.64 3.47 -2.74
N ILE A 239 -18.59 2.71 -2.42
CA ILE A 239 -17.86 2.87 -1.14
C ILE A 239 -17.25 4.28 -1.02
N LEU A 240 -16.70 4.80 -2.12
CA LEU A 240 -16.12 6.14 -2.17
C LEU A 240 -17.17 7.23 -2.09
N ASP A 241 -18.34 7.06 -2.73
CA ASP A 241 -19.47 7.99 -2.58
C ASP A 241 -19.96 8.08 -1.13
N GLU A 242 -20.13 6.93 -0.47
CA GLU A 242 -20.47 6.88 0.96
C GLU A 242 -19.39 7.55 1.82
N ALA A 243 -18.12 7.33 1.49
CA ALA A 243 -17.00 7.96 2.17
C ALA A 243 -17.00 9.48 2.00
N VAL A 244 -17.20 9.99 0.78
CA VAL A 244 -17.31 11.43 0.50
C VAL A 244 -18.42 12.05 1.33
N ASN A 245 -19.60 11.44 1.33
CA ASN A 245 -20.74 11.90 2.12
C ASN A 245 -20.43 11.90 3.63
N LEU A 246 -19.75 10.88 4.15
CA LEU A 246 -19.33 10.82 5.55
C LEU A 246 -18.31 11.92 5.91
N LEU A 247 -17.31 12.12 5.05
CA LEU A 247 -16.25 13.10 5.28
C LEU A 247 -16.77 14.54 5.15
N ARG A 248 -17.68 14.82 4.22
CA ARG A 248 -18.32 16.13 4.01
C ARG A 248 -18.93 16.71 5.29
N PHE A 249 -19.55 15.86 6.11
CA PHE A 249 -20.22 16.26 7.35
C PHE A 249 -19.40 15.97 8.61
N SER A 250 -18.14 15.59 8.46
CA SER A 250 -17.23 15.37 9.59
C SER A 250 -16.57 16.68 10.00
N ASP A 251 -16.64 17.03 11.30
CA ASP A 251 -15.94 18.19 11.83
C ASP A 251 -14.41 17.96 11.78
N ALA A 252 -13.72 18.74 10.96
CA ALA A 252 -12.25 18.79 11.00
C ALA A 252 -11.79 19.48 12.29
N ALA A 253 -10.79 18.90 12.97
CA ALA A 253 -10.18 19.55 14.14
C ALA A 253 -9.46 20.85 13.73
N LYS A 254 -9.08 21.70 14.68
CA LYS A 254 -8.24 22.88 14.37
C LYS A 254 -6.84 22.45 13.91
N LEU A 255 -6.33 23.10 12.87
CA LEU A 255 -5.00 22.80 12.33
C LEU A 255 -3.91 23.04 13.37
N ASN A 256 -3.00 22.06 13.53
CA ASN A 256 -1.81 22.24 14.34
C ASN A 256 -0.74 23.04 13.57
N THR A 257 -0.40 24.23 14.05
CA THR A 257 0.47 25.20 13.34
C THR A 257 1.97 25.02 13.59
N HIS A 258 2.39 24.10 14.46
CA HIS A 258 3.79 23.87 14.81
C HIS A 258 4.48 22.81 13.94
N PHE A 259 4.25 22.81 12.62
CA PHE A 259 5.04 22.02 11.69
C PHE A 259 6.16 22.90 11.11
N ALA A 260 7.40 22.61 11.50
CA ALA A 260 8.58 23.11 10.80
C ALA A 260 8.78 22.21 9.58
N ALA A 261 8.54 22.74 8.38
CA ALA A 261 8.73 22.02 7.13
C ALA A 261 10.22 21.86 6.76
N ASP A 262 11.07 21.62 7.75
CA ASP A 262 12.51 21.47 7.61
C ASP A 262 12.89 20.07 8.08
N ASP A 263 12.70 19.09 7.20
CA ASP A 263 13.47 17.85 7.17
C ASP A 263 13.23 17.14 5.82
N ALA A 264 13.57 17.87 4.75
CA ALA A 264 13.84 17.23 3.48
C ALA A 264 15.28 16.69 3.50
N ASN A 265 15.39 15.41 3.13
CA ASN A 265 16.61 14.75 2.68
C ASN A 265 17.46 14.07 3.76
N SER A 266 17.06 12.85 4.15
CA SER A 266 18.03 11.88 4.67
C SER A 266 18.53 10.98 3.53
N ASP A 267 19.79 11.23 3.15
CA ASP A 267 20.63 10.44 2.27
C ASP A 267 20.34 8.94 2.26
N VAL A 268 19.82 8.43 1.14
CA VAL A 268 19.93 7.01 0.82
C VAL A 268 21.25 6.83 0.07
N LYS A 269 22.31 6.51 0.83
CA LYS A 269 23.56 6.03 0.24
C LYS A 269 23.24 4.84 -0.67
N SER A 270 23.41 5.06 -1.98
CA SER A 270 23.43 4.03 -3.01
C SER A 270 24.38 2.91 -2.57
N ARG A 271 23.80 1.78 -2.16
CA ARG A 271 24.56 0.57 -1.87
C ARG A 271 24.72 -0.21 -3.17
N SER A 272 25.97 -0.32 -3.60
CA SER A 272 26.47 -1.29 -4.58
C SER A 272 25.76 -2.65 -4.43
N SER A 273 25.47 -3.25 -5.59
CA SER A 273 24.83 -4.56 -5.82
C SER A 273 25.56 -5.71 -5.10
N ARG A 274 25.46 -5.78 -3.78
CA ARG A 274 25.86 -6.96 -3.02
C ARG A 274 24.79 -8.02 -3.18
N MET A 275 25.21 -9.25 -3.45
CA MET A 275 24.29 -10.39 -3.49
C MET A 275 23.48 -10.45 -2.17
N PRO A 276 22.16 -10.69 -2.25
CA PRO A 276 21.30 -10.94 -1.09
C PRO A 276 21.93 -11.98 -0.15
N ARG A 277 21.99 -11.66 1.15
CA ARG A 277 22.53 -12.57 2.18
C ARG A 277 21.93 -12.26 3.54
N LEU A 278 21.89 -13.26 4.42
CA LEU A 278 21.58 -13.07 5.84
C LEU A 278 22.49 -12.01 6.48
N HIS A 279 21.92 -11.21 7.38
CA HIS A 279 22.65 -10.18 8.11
C HIS A 279 22.59 -10.47 9.60
N PRO A 280 23.68 -10.29 10.36
CA PRO A 280 23.64 -10.39 11.81
C PRO A 280 22.52 -9.51 12.37
N PHE A 281 21.69 -10.11 13.20
CA PHE A 281 20.56 -9.43 13.80
C PHE A 281 21.04 -8.45 14.87
N LYS A 282 20.48 -7.23 14.85
CA LYS A 282 20.92 -6.12 15.71
C LYS A 282 19.91 -5.75 16.80
N GLY A 283 18.72 -6.32 16.76
CA GLY A 283 17.68 -6.08 17.76
C GLY A 283 17.84 -6.96 19.00
N ASP A 284 16.79 -7.01 19.81
CA ASP A 284 16.69 -7.96 20.92
C ASP A 284 16.67 -9.40 20.41
N LYS A 285 17.72 -10.16 20.73
CA LYS A 285 17.88 -11.54 20.25
C LYS A 285 16.82 -12.50 20.80
N THR A 286 16.08 -12.13 21.84
CA THR A 286 14.96 -12.94 22.32
C THR A 286 13.87 -12.98 21.26
N ALA A 287 13.63 -14.17 20.71
CA ALA A 287 12.55 -14.37 19.75
C ALA A 287 11.18 -14.14 20.43
N PRO A 288 10.30 -13.31 19.85
CA PRO A 288 8.92 -13.23 20.30
C PRO A 288 8.26 -14.61 20.19
N SER A 289 7.32 -14.91 21.09
CA SER A 289 6.61 -16.19 21.05
C SER A 289 5.89 -16.37 19.72
N LEU A 290 5.96 -17.59 19.16
CA LEU A 290 5.01 -18.05 18.16
C LEU A 290 4.22 -19.18 18.78
N ALA A 291 2.90 -19.06 18.74
CA ALA A 291 1.95 -20.11 19.13
C ALA A 291 0.87 -20.15 18.05
N LEU A 292 1.16 -20.87 16.97
CA LEU A 292 0.35 -20.86 15.75
C LEU A 292 -0.09 -22.28 15.41
N ASN A 293 -1.25 -22.38 14.76
CA ASN A 293 -1.74 -23.64 14.24
C ASN A 293 -1.13 -23.91 12.85
N ASN A 294 -0.78 -25.16 12.59
CA ASN A 294 -0.49 -25.62 11.23
C ASN A 294 -1.77 -25.88 10.42
N LEU A 295 -1.63 -26.29 9.16
CA LEU A 295 -2.76 -26.63 8.28
C LEU A 295 -3.63 -27.79 8.77
N GLN A 296 -3.16 -28.60 9.72
CA GLN A 296 -3.91 -29.67 10.37
C GLN A 296 -4.54 -29.23 11.70
N ASN A 297 -4.55 -27.93 11.99
CA ASN A 297 -5.06 -27.32 13.22
C ASN A 297 -4.33 -27.81 14.49
N GLN A 298 -3.06 -28.20 14.35
CA GLN A 298 -2.20 -28.56 15.47
C GLN A 298 -1.38 -27.34 15.86
N MET A 299 -1.48 -26.95 17.13
CA MET A 299 -0.69 -25.85 17.68
C MET A 299 0.76 -26.28 17.83
N SER A 300 1.69 -25.40 17.45
CA SER A 300 3.11 -25.53 17.78
C SER A 300 3.65 -24.23 18.32
N THR A 301 4.66 -24.35 19.18
CA THR A 301 5.38 -23.22 19.75
C THR A 301 6.86 -23.27 19.39
N LEU A 302 7.54 -22.12 19.43
CA LEU A 302 9.00 -22.11 19.27
C LEU A 302 9.73 -22.96 20.31
N LYS A 303 9.15 -23.13 21.50
CA LYS A 303 9.72 -23.94 22.57
C LYS A 303 9.79 -25.42 22.18
N ASP A 304 8.84 -25.90 21.37
CA ASP A 304 8.82 -27.28 20.87
C ASP A 304 9.97 -27.55 19.88
N LEU A 305 10.66 -26.51 19.43
CA LEU A 305 11.77 -26.55 18.46
C LEU A 305 13.14 -26.27 19.11
N GLU A 306 13.21 -26.11 20.44
CA GLU A 306 14.49 -25.97 21.16
C GLU A 306 15.45 -27.12 20.83
N GLY A 307 16.74 -26.81 20.73
CA GLY A 307 17.77 -27.74 20.28
C GLY A 307 17.93 -27.83 18.75
N SER A 308 17.06 -27.18 17.98
CA SER A 308 17.21 -27.04 16.52
C SER A 308 17.52 -25.59 16.12
N VAL A 309 18.26 -25.43 15.03
CA VAL A 309 18.33 -24.14 14.32
C VAL A 309 17.00 -23.94 13.58
N VAL A 310 16.37 -22.78 13.76
CA VAL A 310 15.02 -22.52 13.22
C VAL A 310 15.05 -21.33 12.27
N LEU A 311 14.60 -21.53 11.03
CA LEU A 311 14.31 -20.46 10.09
C LEU A 311 12.82 -20.10 10.19
N VAL A 312 12.52 -18.91 10.72
CA VAL A 312 11.17 -18.32 10.71
C VAL A 312 11.04 -17.46 9.45
N ASN A 313 10.11 -17.84 8.57
CA ASN A 313 9.84 -17.17 7.29
C ASN A 313 8.41 -16.65 7.27
N PHE A 314 8.24 -15.33 7.16
CA PHE A 314 6.94 -14.67 7.05
C PHE A 314 6.61 -14.44 5.57
N TRP A 315 5.51 -15.03 5.10
CA TRP A 315 5.19 -15.08 3.67
C TRP A 315 3.67 -15.04 3.41
N ALA A 316 3.29 -14.91 2.14
CA ALA A 316 1.91 -15.00 1.68
C ALA A 316 1.84 -15.45 0.22
N THR A 317 0.73 -16.05 -0.22
CA THR A 317 0.57 -16.54 -1.60
C THR A 317 0.48 -15.39 -2.62
N TRP A 318 -0.11 -14.27 -2.21
CA TRP A 318 -0.24 -13.04 -3.02
C TRP A 318 1.07 -12.22 -3.07
N CYS A 319 2.12 -12.64 -2.36
CA CYS A 319 3.43 -11.98 -2.37
C CYS A 319 4.36 -12.64 -3.42
N GLY A 320 4.52 -12.00 -4.58
CA GLY A 320 5.37 -12.51 -5.67
C GLY A 320 6.77 -12.97 -5.23
N PRO A 321 7.59 -12.12 -4.59
CA PRO A 321 8.92 -12.53 -4.11
C PRO A 321 8.90 -13.67 -3.09
N CYS A 322 7.82 -13.81 -2.31
CA CYS A 322 7.66 -14.92 -1.39
C CYS A 322 7.48 -16.25 -2.16
N VAL A 323 6.64 -16.25 -3.19
CA VAL A 323 6.41 -17.41 -4.06
C VAL A 323 7.69 -17.78 -4.81
N GLU A 324 8.46 -16.80 -5.27
CA GLU A 324 9.74 -17.00 -5.98
C GLU A 324 10.80 -17.74 -5.14
N GLU A 325 10.85 -17.55 -3.81
CA GLU A 325 11.87 -18.18 -2.97
C GLU A 325 11.54 -19.63 -2.56
N ILE A 326 10.25 -20.02 -2.57
CA ILE A 326 9.77 -21.33 -2.10
C ILE A 326 10.57 -22.50 -2.70
N PRO A 327 10.81 -22.59 -4.03
CA PRO A 327 11.54 -23.72 -4.58
C PRO A 327 12.97 -23.86 -4.03
N SER A 328 13.64 -22.74 -3.76
CA SER A 328 14.98 -22.77 -3.15
C SER A 328 14.93 -23.15 -1.66
N LEU A 329 13.87 -22.75 -0.97
CA LEU A 329 13.64 -23.11 0.42
C LEU A 329 13.38 -24.62 0.58
N SER A 330 12.61 -25.23 -0.32
CA SER A 330 12.39 -26.68 -0.33
C SER A 330 13.70 -27.47 -0.52
N ARG A 331 14.58 -27.01 -1.40
CA ARG A 331 15.91 -27.61 -1.60
C ARG A 331 16.83 -27.44 -0.40
N LEU A 332 16.74 -26.31 0.31
CA LEU A 332 17.45 -26.13 1.58
C LEU A 332 16.98 -27.17 2.61
N VAL A 333 15.67 -27.42 2.71
CA VAL A 333 15.12 -28.42 3.63
C VAL A 333 15.61 -29.82 3.29
N GLU A 334 15.65 -30.20 2.01
CA GLU A 334 16.25 -31.47 1.55
C GLU A 334 17.73 -31.55 1.93
N HIS A 335 18.49 -30.47 1.73
CA HIS A 335 19.91 -30.42 2.08
C HIS A 335 20.16 -30.57 3.60
N MET A 336 19.22 -30.14 4.42
CA MET A 336 19.30 -30.18 5.88
C MET A 336 18.69 -31.44 6.50
N GLU A 337 18.27 -32.41 5.67
CA GLU A 337 17.69 -33.67 6.14
C GLU A 337 18.65 -34.40 7.10
N GLY A 338 18.13 -34.83 8.25
CA GLY A 338 18.91 -35.49 9.31
C GLY A 338 19.70 -34.55 10.24
N LYS A 339 19.75 -33.24 9.96
CA LYS A 339 20.33 -32.23 10.86
C LYS A 339 19.25 -31.63 11.79
N PRO A 340 19.62 -31.07 12.97
CA PRO A 340 18.67 -30.39 13.84
C PRO A 340 18.32 -28.99 13.29
N PHE A 341 17.63 -28.96 12.15
CA PHE A 341 17.19 -27.75 11.45
C PHE A 341 15.69 -27.84 11.14
N LYS A 342 14.98 -26.71 11.29
CA LYS A 342 13.54 -26.60 11.04
C LYS A 342 13.20 -25.29 10.32
N VAL A 343 12.19 -25.36 9.47
CA VAL A 343 11.57 -24.18 8.85
C VAL A 343 10.18 -24.00 9.44
N VAL A 344 9.90 -22.79 9.90
CA VAL A 344 8.60 -22.33 10.37
C VAL A 344 8.11 -21.29 9.37
N ALA A 345 7.33 -21.72 8.38
CA ALA A 345 6.80 -20.85 7.34
C ALA A 345 5.46 -20.25 7.80
N VAL A 346 5.50 -19.04 8.35
CA VAL A 346 4.34 -18.30 8.85
C VAL A 346 3.63 -17.60 7.70
N ASN A 347 2.46 -18.12 7.33
CA ASN A 347 1.55 -17.52 6.37
C ASN A 347 0.67 -16.46 7.05
N ILE A 348 0.36 -15.37 6.32
CA ILE A 348 -0.19 -14.15 6.92
C ILE A 348 -1.62 -13.91 6.46
N GLY A 349 -2.57 -14.12 7.37
CA GLY A 349 -3.96 -13.71 7.22
C GLY A 349 -4.80 -14.51 6.22
N GLU A 350 -4.23 -15.51 5.53
CA GLU A 350 -4.96 -16.38 4.60
C GLU A 350 -5.55 -17.60 5.32
N SER A 351 -6.60 -18.18 4.75
CA SER A 351 -7.27 -19.36 5.32
C SER A 351 -6.48 -20.66 5.05
N ALA A 352 -6.74 -21.71 5.82
CA ALA A 352 -6.14 -23.02 5.56
C ALA A 352 -6.54 -23.57 4.17
N GLU A 353 -7.75 -23.23 3.72
CA GLU A 353 -8.31 -23.57 2.43
C GLU A 353 -7.56 -22.87 1.29
N ASP A 354 -7.30 -21.57 1.39
CA ASP A 354 -6.54 -20.79 0.40
C ASP A 354 -5.13 -21.36 0.22
N ILE A 355 -4.46 -21.68 1.34
CA ILE A 355 -3.13 -22.28 1.31
C ILE A 355 -3.17 -23.70 0.74
N SER A 356 -4.17 -24.50 1.10
CA SER A 356 -4.32 -25.85 0.54
C SER A 356 -4.53 -25.83 -0.98
N GLU A 357 -5.25 -24.84 -1.51
CA GLU A 357 -5.40 -24.64 -2.95
C GLU A 357 -4.07 -24.27 -3.61
N PHE A 358 -3.36 -23.28 -3.06
CA PHE A 358 -2.05 -22.84 -3.54
C PHE A 358 -1.03 -24.00 -3.60
N LEU A 359 -1.01 -24.86 -2.57
CA LEU A 359 -0.09 -26.00 -2.47
C LEU A 359 -0.34 -27.09 -3.52
N LYS A 360 -1.48 -27.11 -4.21
CA LYS A 360 -1.70 -28.02 -5.35
C LYS A 360 -0.79 -27.68 -6.53
N SER A 361 -0.44 -26.40 -6.69
CA SER A 361 0.44 -25.93 -7.76
C SER A 361 1.90 -25.83 -7.30
N ILE A 362 2.14 -25.44 -6.05
CA ILE A 362 3.49 -25.25 -5.50
C ILE A 362 3.63 -26.06 -4.21
N PRO A 363 3.94 -27.38 -4.32
CA PRO A 363 4.11 -28.22 -3.15
C PRO A 363 5.36 -27.85 -2.36
N VAL A 364 5.28 -27.96 -1.03
CA VAL A 364 6.39 -27.72 -0.10
C VAL A 364 6.67 -28.95 0.76
N ASN A 365 7.87 -29.04 1.30
CA ASN A 365 8.34 -30.13 2.17
C ASN A 365 8.65 -29.65 3.61
N PHE A 366 8.05 -28.52 4.01
CA PHE A 366 8.22 -27.90 5.32
C PHE A 366 6.87 -27.47 5.92
N ASP A 367 6.86 -27.25 7.22
CA ASP A 367 5.66 -26.91 7.98
C ASP A 367 5.22 -25.47 7.73
N ILE A 368 3.92 -25.30 7.42
CA ILE A 368 3.26 -24.01 7.27
C ILE A 368 2.37 -23.75 8.49
N TYR A 369 2.47 -22.56 9.02
CA TYR A 369 1.71 -22.07 10.18
C TYR A 369 0.89 -20.84 9.80
N LEU A 370 -0.29 -20.70 10.39
CA LEU A 370 -1.25 -19.64 10.03
C LEU A 370 -1.25 -18.54 11.09
N ASP A 371 -0.83 -17.34 10.71
CA ASP A 371 -0.98 -16.09 11.48
C ASP A 371 -2.28 -15.38 11.04
N SER A 372 -3.43 -16.01 11.32
CA SER A 372 -4.74 -15.55 10.84
C SER A 372 -5.19 -14.20 11.42
N ASP A 373 -4.71 -13.84 12.61
CA ASP A 373 -5.04 -12.57 13.28
C ASP A 373 -3.93 -11.50 13.18
N GLY A 374 -2.81 -11.82 12.52
CA GLY A 374 -1.68 -10.92 12.33
C GLY A 374 -0.88 -10.62 13.61
N VAL A 375 -1.09 -11.38 14.69
CA VAL A 375 -0.37 -11.21 15.95
C VAL A 375 1.11 -11.48 15.77
N ALA A 376 1.48 -12.55 15.08
CA ALA A 376 2.89 -12.88 14.88
C ALA A 376 3.60 -11.80 14.03
N VAL A 377 2.98 -11.33 12.94
CA VAL A 377 3.51 -10.24 12.12
C VAL A 377 3.79 -8.98 12.94
N ARG A 378 2.89 -8.62 13.87
CA ARG A 378 3.08 -7.45 14.74
C ARG A 378 4.19 -7.67 15.75
N ASP A 379 4.15 -8.79 16.47
CA ASP A 379 5.06 -9.05 17.58
C ASP A 379 6.51 -9.25 17.08
N TRP A 380 6.68 -9.80 15.87
CA TRP A 380 7.96 -9.91 15.17
C TRP A 380 8.38 -8.65 14.39
N LYS A 381 7.56 -7.59 14.44
CA LYS A 381 7.81 -6.29 13.80
C LYS A 381 8.12 -6.44 12.31
N VAL A 382 7.25 -7.18 11.62
CA VAL A 382 7.38 -7.46 10.19
C VAL A 382 6.67 -6.37 9.37
N TYR A 383 7.46 -5.61 8.60
CA TYR A 383 6.96 -4.47 7.80
C TYR A 383 6.98 -4.71 6.28
N ALA A 384 7.46 -5.87 5.83
CA ALA A 384 7.53 -6.28 4.43
C ALA A 384 7.69 -7.80 4.32
N TYR A 385 7.30 -8.35 3.17
CA TYR A 385 7.35 -9.79 2.91
C TYR A 385 8.21 -10.10 1.65
N PRO A 386 8.95 -11.21 1.64
CA PRO A 386 9.16 -12.10 2.78
C PRO A 386 10.07 -11.45 3.82
N SER A 387 9.94 -11.89 5.07
CA SER A 387 10.84 -11.52 6.17
C SER A 387 11.32 -12.76 6.89
N ASN A 388 12.62 -12.79 7.15
CA ASN A 388 13.33 -14.01 7.53
C ASN A 388 14.13 -13.77 8.80
N PHE A 389 14.02 -14.70 9.74
CA PHE A 389 14.77 -14.71 11.00
C PHE A 389 15.36 -16.11 11.21
N LEU A 390 16.67 -16.17 11.48
CA LEU A 390 17.38 -17.41 11.75
C LEU A 390 17.75 -17.45 13.23
N LEU A 391 17.17 -18.44 13.92
CA LEU A 391 17.35 -18.68 15.35
C LEU A 391 18.37 -19.80 15.56
N ASP A 392 19.20 -19.66 16.59
CA ASP A 392 20.08 -20.74 17.04
C ASP A 392 19.33 -21.82 17.84
N LYS A 393 20.06 -22.85 18.27
CA LYS A 393 19.53 -23.98 19.07
C LYS A 393 18.95 -23.57 20.43
N ASN A 394 19.23 -22.36 20.92
CA ASN A 394 18.67 -21.80 22.15
C ASN A 394 17.44 -20.91 21.88
N GLY A 395 16.98 -20.84 20.64
CA GLY A 395 15.85 -20.00 20.24
C GLY A 395 16.18 -18.50 20.13
N GLN A 396 17.46 -18.11 20.10
CA GLN A 396 17.86 -16.70 19.95
C GLN A 396 18.06 -16.33 18.49
N ILE A 397 17.55 -15.16 18.08
CA ILE A 397 17.72 -14.63 16.73
C ILE A 397 19.18 -14.22 16.51
N GLN A 398 19.85 -14.89 15.56
CA GLN A 398 21.23 -14.58 15.18
C GLN A 398 21.32 -13.80 13.88
N TYR A 399 20.45 -14.10 12.91
CA TYR A 399 20.42 -13.43 11.62
C TYR A 399 19.00 -13.05 11.19
N ALA A 400 18.89 -12.02 10.38
CA ALA A 400 17.65 -11.65 9.72
C ALA A 400 17.89 -11.13 8.29
N TYR A 401 16.85 -11.21 7.47
CA TYR A 401 16.84 -10.62 6.13
C TYR A 401 15.42 -10.24 5.70
N ARG A 402 15.30 -9.12 4.98
CA ARG A 402 14.04 -8.64 4.39
C ARG A 402 14.11 -8.76 2.88
N GLY A 403 13.19 -9.51 2.30
CA GLY A 403 13.15 -9.84 0.88
C GLY A 403 13.51 -11.30 0.62
N ALA A 404 13.33 -11.71 -0.63
CA ALA A 404 13.58 -13.08 -1.07
C ALA A 404 15.07 -13.45 -1.05
N LEU A 405 15.39 -14.68 -0.68
CA LEU A 405 16.73 -15.27 -0.77
C LEU A 405 16.72 -16.50 -1.67
N LYS A 406 17.89 -16.77 -2.26
CA LYS A 406 18.20 -18.09 -2.82
C LYS A 406 18.74 -18.97 -1.68
N TRP A 407 17.86 -19.71 -1.03
CA TRP A 407 18.14 -20.44 0.22
C TRP A 407 19.17 -21.57 0.07
N ASP A 408 19.29 -22.13 -1.14
CA ASP A 408 20.26 -23.16 -1.51
C ASP A 408 21.63 -22.58 -1.96
N ALA A 409 21.86 -21.27 -1.80
CA ALA A 409 23.15 -20.67 -2.09
C ALA A 409 24.20 -21.10 -1.04
N PRO A 410 25.45 -21.44 -1.44
CA PRO A 410 26.49 -21.87 -0.52
C PRO A 410 26.71 -20.93 0.68
N SER A 411 26.72 -19.61 0.43
CA SER A 411 26.91 -18.64 1.52
C SER A 411 25.79 -18.63 2.57
N ILE A 412 24.57 -19.05 2.20
CA ILE A 412 23.45 -19.20 3.14
C ILE A 412 23.59 -20.51 3.91
N ILE A 413 23.90 -21.61 3.21
CA ILE A 413 24.15 -22.92 3.82
C ILE A 413 25.27 -22.83 4.86
N ASP A 414 26.42 -22.23 4.50
CA ASP A 414 27.56 -22.04 5.42
C ASP A 414 27.14 -21.26 6.68
N THR A 415 26.26 -20.26 6.54
CA THR A 415 25.75 -19.49 7.68
C THR A 415 24.88 -20.37 8.59
N ILE A 416 24.02 -21.21 8.02
CA ILE A 416 23.15 -22.12 8.79
C ILE A 416 23.99 -23.22 9.46
N ASP A 417 24.93 -23.83 8.75
CA ASP A 417 25.81 -24.87 9.27
C ASP A 417 26.63 -24.36 10.46
N SER A 418 27.06 -23.08 10.45
CA SER A 418 27.77 -22.48 11.60
C SER A 418 26.94 -22.40 12.89
N LEU A 419 25.61 -22.50 12.82
CA LEU A 419 24.71 -22.57 13.98
C LEU A 419 24.36 -24.02 14.35
N LEU A 420 24.66 -24.98 13.47
CA LEU A 420 24.43 -26.41 13.67
C LEU A 420 25.62 -27.11 14.34
N GLU A 421 26.82 -26.50 14.30
CA GLU A 421 27.95 -26.84 15.17
C GLU A 421 27.64 -26.51 16.65
#